data_AF-A0A377ZI45-F1
#
_entry.id   AF-A0A377ZI45-F1
#
_cell.length_a   1.000
_cell.length_b   1.000
_cell.length_c   1.000
_cell.angle_alpha   90.00
_cell.angle_beta   90.00
_cell.angle_gamma   90.00
#
_symmetry.space_group_name_H-M   'P 1'
#
loop_
_entity.id
_entity.type
_entity.pdbx_description
1 polymer ?
#
loop_
_entity_poly.entity_id
_entity_poly.type
_entity_poly.pdbx_seq_one_letter_code
_entity_poly.pdbx_strand_id
1 'polypeptide(L)'
;MIPANARFTASPKKAKGGDKDAKVELAALEKCLPQLENAGMLRALDLTKEEKEAIRYLSFLTLKPTMYIANVNEDGFENNPYLDQVRAIAEQEGSVVVPVCAAVEADIAELDDEERDEFMAELGLEEPA
;
A
#
# COMPACT_ATOMS: atom_id res chain seq x y z
N MET A 1 16.77 12.32 7.49
CA MET A 1 15.30 12.18 7.61
C MET A 1 14.83 13.33 8.50
N ILE A 2 14.20 14.38 7.94
CA ILE A 2 13.64 15.45 8.78
C ILE A 2 12.44 14.85 9.50
N PRO A 3 12.35 14.87 10.84
CA PRO A 3 11.17 14.37 11.52
C PRO A 3 9.97 15.17 11.02
N ALA A 4 8.89 14.52 10.62
CA ALA A 4 7.67 15.19 10.15
C ALA A 4 7.26 16.32 11.12
N ASN A 5 7.42 16.08 12.41
CA ASN A 5 7.16 17.02 13.52
C ASN A 5 7.91 18.37 13.40
N ALA A 6 9.12 18.38 12.83
CA ALA A 6 9.88 19.62 12.61
C ALA A 6 9.32 20.47 11.46
N ARG A 7 8.58 19.87 10.50
CA ARG A 7 7.94 20.61 9.40
C ARG A 7 6.57 21.14 9.79
N PHE A 8 5.82 20.38 10.58
CA PHE A 8 4.57 20.83 11.21
C PHE A 8 4.71 22.15 11.97
N THR A 9 5.88 22.43 12.56
CA THR A 9 6.11 23.68 13.30
C THR A 9 6.62 24.85 12.43
N ALA A 10 7.16 24.56 11.23
CA ALA A 10 7.72 25.56 10.32
C ALA A 10 6.70 26.07 9.30
N SER A 11 5.85 25.20 8.76
CA SER A 11 4.85 25.54 7.72
C SER A 11 3.78 26.55 8.19
N PRO A 12 3.28 26.52 9.45
CA PRO A 12 2.31 27.51 9.94
C PRO A 12 2.81 28.96 9.90
N LYS A 13 4.11 29.18 10.13
CA LYS A 13 4.71 30.53 10.09
C LYS A 13 4.75 31.09 8.67
N LYS A 14 5.05 30.24 7.68
CA LYS A 14 5.08 30.63 6.26
C LYS A 14 3.66 30.80 5.67
N ALA A 15 2.74 29.92 6.03
CA ALA A 15 1.34 30.00 5.58
C ALA A 15 0.63 31.28 6.07
N LYS A 16 0.93 31.74 7.29
CA LYS A 16 0.46 33.04 7.81
C LYS A 16 0.99 34.25 7.03
N GLY A 17 2.13 34.10 6.33
CA GLY A 17 2.71 35.12 5.46
C GLY A 17 2.05 35.25 4.08
N GLY A 18 1.03 34.44 3.76
CA GLY A 18 0.24 34.55 2.53
C GLY A 18 0.71 33.68 1.36
N ASP A 19 1.77 32.89 1.54
CA ASP A 19 2.25 31.92 0.54
C ASP A 19 1.19 30.82 0.30
N LYS A 20 0.74 30.69 -0.94
CA LYS A 20 -0.31 29.73 -1.33
C LYS A 20 0.18 28.29 -1.29
N ASP A 21 1.43 28.04 -1.67
CA ASP A 21 2.00 26.68 -1.70
C ASP A 21 2.19 26.18 -0.27
N ALA A 22 2.64 27.07 0.63
CA ALA A 22 2.75 26.76 2.06
C ALA A 22 1.39 26.47 2.72
N LYS A 23 0.28 27.01 2.20
CA LYS A 23 -1.07 26.69 2.70
C LYS A 23 -1.54 25.31 2.28
N VAL A 24 -1.27 24.91 1.04
CA VAL A 24 -1.61 23.56 0.54
C VAL A 24 -0.78 22.51 1.28
N GLU A 25 0.52 22.76 1.46
CA GLU A 25 1.39 21.88 2.25
C GLU A 25 0.88 21.75 3.69
N LEU A 26 0.53 22.87 4.34
CA LEU A 26 0.01 22.85 5.71
C LEU A 26 -1.29 22.05 5.80
N ALA A 27 -2.23 22.25 4.88
CA ALA A 27 -3.50 21.51 4.87
C ALA A 27 -3.28 19.99 4.70
N ALA A 28 -2.38 19.59 3.80
CA ALA A 28 -2.00 18.19 3.62
C ALA A 28 -1.39 17.61 4.91
N LEU A 29 -0.47 18.35 5.52
CA LEU A 29 0.18 17.95 6.76
C LEU A 29 -0.85 17.83 7.90
N GLU A 30 -1.75 18.78 8.08
CA GLU A 30 -2.81 18.75 9.11
C GLU A 30 -3.70 17.50 9.01
N LYS A 31 -3.93 16.98 7.80
CA LYS A 31 -4.60 15.67 7.60
C LYS A 31 -3.69 14.50 7.97
N CYS A 32 -2.40 14.57 7.64
CA CYS A 32 -1.43 13.50 7.87
C CYS A 32 -1.11 13.27 9.36
N LEU A 33 -1.03 14.34 10.17
CA LEU A 33 -0.60 14.23 11.58
C LEU A 33 -1.45 13.27 12.42
N PRO A 34 -2.79 13.44 12.53
CA PRO A 34 -3.59 12.56 13.37
C PRO A 34 -3.57 11.12 12.87
N GLN A 35 -3.44 10.90 11.55
CA GLN A 35 -3.30 9.57 10.99
C GLN A 35 -2.01 8.89 11.51
N LEU A 36 -0.88 9.60 11.47
CA LEU A 36 0.41 9.07 11.93
C LEU A 36 0.47 8.89 13.45
N GLU A 37 -0.14 9.78 14.23
CA GLU A 37 -0.21 9.68 15.70
C GLU A 37 -0.98 8.44 16.16
N ASN A 38 -1.96 8.00 15.36
CA ASN A 38 -2.71 6.77 15.59
C ASN A 38 -2.12 5.55 14.86
N ALA A 39 -0.85 5.63 14.42
CA ALA A 39 -0.16 4.58 13.67
C ALA A 39 -0.85 4.16 12.35
N GLY A 40 -1.67 5.02 11.78
CA GLY A 40 -2.37 4.80 10.52
C GLY A 40 -1.49 5.06 9.29
N MET A 41 -1.89 4.46 8.17
CA MET A 41 -1.22 4.66 6.89
C MET A 41 -1.73 5.92 6.19
N LEU A 42 -0.82 6.75 5.66
CA LEU A 42 -1.18 7.95 4.92
C LEU A 42 -1.83 7.65 3.57
N ARG A 43 -1.54 6.48 2.98
CA ARG A 43 -2.17 6.05 1.72
C ARG A 43 -3.69 5.84 1.85
N ALA A 44 -4.20 5.62 3.07
CA ALA A 44 -5.63 5.51 3.36
C ALA A 44 -6.34 6.88 3.44
N LEU A 45 -5.59 7.98 3.45
CA LEU A 45 -6.16 9.33 3.44
C LEU A 45 -6.57 9.73 2.02
N ASP A 46 -7.74 10.36 1.92
CA ASP A 46 -8.17 11.05 0.71
C ASP A 46 -7.46 12.42 0.58
N LEU A 47 -6.19 12.35 0.17
CA LEU A 47 -5.41 13.52 -0.20
C LEU A 47 -5.63 13.83 -1.69
N THR A 48 -5.94 15.09 -1.98
CA THR A 48 -6.03 15.60 -3.34
C THR A 48 -4.67 15.51 -4.06
N LYS A 49 -4.68 15.61 -5.40
CA LYS A 49 -3.45 15.61 -6.19
C LYS A 49 -2.50 16.75 -5.78
N GLU A 50 -3.04 17.93 -5.50
CA GLU A 50 -2.30 19.11 -5.08
C GLU A 50 -1.65 18.91 -3.71
N GLU A 51 -2.38 18.34 -2.75
CA GLU A 51 -1.86 17.99 -1.43
C GLU A 51 -0.74 16.94 -1.52
N LYS A 52 -0.94 15.88 -2.32
CA LYS A 52 0.09 14.84 -2.54
C LYS A 52 1.37 15.41 -3.13
N GLU A 53 1.25 16.31 -4.11
CA GLU A 53 2.42 16.96 -4.73
C GLU A 53 3.13 17.88 -3.74
N ALA A 54 2.39 18.66 -2.93
CA ALA A 54 2.96 19.57 -1.94
C ALA A 54 3.81 18.85 -0.88
N ILE A 55 3.46 17.61 -0.51
CA ILE A 55 4.22 16.80 0.46
C ILE A 55 5.15 15.77 -0.17
N ARG A 56 5.20 15.67 -1.50
CA ARG A 56 5.96 14.63 -2.23
C ARG A 56 7.44 14.59 -1.86
N TYR A 57 8.04 15.77 -1.67
CA TYR A 57 9.46 15.90 -1.33
C TYR A 57 9.81 15.28 0.04
N LEU A 58 8.83 15.10 0.93
CA LEU A 58 9.01 14.46 2.24
C LEU A 58 9.19 12.94 2.14
N SER A 59 8.81 12.32 1.01
CA SER A 59 8.99 10.90 0.74
C SER A 59 8.44 9.99 1.85
N PHE A 60 7.22 10.25 2.32
CA PHE A 60 6.58 9.43 3.35
C PHE A 60 6.50 7.95 2.96
N LEU A 61 6.98 7.07 3.84
CA LEU A 61 6.92 5.62 3.63
C LEU A 61 5.47 5.12 3.61
N THR A 62 4.65 5.59 4.53
CA THR A 62 3.25 5.22 4.70
C THR A 62 2.31 5.75 3.61
N LEU A 63 2.81 6.61 2.72
CA LEU A 63 2.07 7.13 1.57
C LEU A 63 2.37 6.35 0.28
N LYS A 64 3.44 5.55 0.25
CA LYS A 64 3.77 4.74 -0.93
C LYS A 64 2.61 3.76 -1.22
N PRO A 65 2.24 3.56 -2.50
CA PRO A 65 1.35 2.48 -2.90
C PRO A 65 1.90 1.14 -2.39
N THR A 66 1.02 0.25 -1.95
CA THR A 66 1.38 -1.04 -1.36
C THR A 66 0.32 -2.06 -1.69
N MET A 67 0.74 -3.31 -1.74
CA MET A 67 -0.11 -4.48 -1.92
C MET A 67 0.28 -5.54 -0.89
N TYR A 68 -0.67 -6.38 -0.53
CA TYR A 68 -0.45 -7.55 0.30
C TYR A 68 -0.30 -8.77 -0.61
N ILE A 69 0.84 -9.45 -0.49
CA ILE A 69 1.00 -10.78 -1.05
C ILE A 69 0.58 -11.77 0.05
N ALA A 70 -0.61 -12.33 -0.10
CA ALA A 70 -1.18 -13.25 0.88
C ALA A 70 -0.77 -14.68 0.51
N ASN A 71 0.30 -15.17 1.15
CA ASN A 71 0.75 -16.54 0.92
C ASN A 71 -0.22 -17.54 1.57
N VAL A 72 -0.81 -18.40 0.75
CA VAL A 72 -1.77 -19.44 1.15
C VAL A 72 -1.29 -20.83 0.75
N ASN A 73 -1.90 -21.87 1.31
CA ASN A 73 -1.75 -23.22 0.79
C ASN A 73 -2.50 -23.36 -0.54
N GLU A 74 -2.23 -24.45 -1.27
CA GLU A 74 -2.87 -24.77 -2.55
C GLU A 74 -4.41 -24.78 -2.49
N ASP A 75 -4.98 -25.23 -1.37
CA ASP A 75 -6.43 -25.24 -1.11
C ASP A 75 -6.93 -23.97 -0.38
N GLY A 76 -6.06 -23.00 -0.15
CA GLY A 76 -6.28 -21.85 0.73
C GLY A 76 -6.83 -20.59 0.05
N PHE A 77 -7.21 -20.67 -1.24
CA PHE A 77 -7.75 -19.53 -2.00
C PHE A 77 -9.20 -19.20 -1.66
N GLU A 78 -9.97 -20.19 -1.21
CA GLU A 78 -11.37 -20.07 -0.81
C GLU A 78 -11.57 -20.51 0.65
N ASN A 79 -12.62 -19.99 1.30
CA ASN A 79 -13.02 -20.36 2.66
C ASN A 79 -11.87 -20.24 3.70
N ASN A 80 -10.92 -19.34 3.47
CA ASN A 80 -9.75 -19.14 4.32
C ASN A 80 -9.93 -17.90 5.21
N PRO A 81 -10.19 -18.07 6.52
CA PRO A 81 -10.47 -16.96 7.42
C PRO A 81 -9.27 -16.00 7.58
N TYR A 82 -8.04 -16.46 7.34
CA TYR A 82 -6.86 -15.60 7.37
C TYR A 82 -6.77 -14.71 6.13
N LEU A 83 -7.12 -15.25 4.95
CA LEU A 83 -7.19 -14.47 3.71
C LEU A 83 -8.26 -13.38 3.82
N ASP A 84 -9.42 -13.70 4.41
CA ASP A 84 -10.49 -12.73 4.65
C ASP A 84 -10.04 -11.61 5.61
N GLN A 85 -9.29 -11.94 6.66
CA GLN A 85 -8.71 -10.93 7.56
C GLN A 85 -7.72 -10.00 6.85
N VAL A 86 -6.84 -10.55 6.00
CA VAL A 86 -5.89 -9.75 5.23
C VAL A 86 -6.62 -8.82 4.26
N ARG A 87 -7.67 -9.31 3.58
CA ARG A 87 -8.53 -8.49 2.71
C ARG A 87 -9.17 -7.33 3.46
N ALA A 88 -9.71 -7.58 4.65
CA ALA A 88 -10.31 -6.53 5.47
C ALA A 88 -9.30 -5.46 5.92
N ILE A 89 -8.09 -5.86 6.30
CA ILE A 89 -7.01 -4.93 6.67
C ILE A 89 -6.58 -4.11 5.44
N ALA A 90 -6.37 -4.77 4.30
CA ALA A 90 -5.94 -4.11 3.07
C ALA A 90 -6.95 -3.06 2.59
N GLU A 91 -8.25 -3.35 2.69
CA GLU A 91 -9.31 -2.40 2.36
C GLU A 91 -9.25 -1.15 3.24
N GLN A 92 -9.07 -1.30 4.56
CA GLN A 92 -8.92 -0.18 5.49
C GLN A 92 -7.67 0.67 5.17
N GLU A 93 -6.61 0.03 4.67
CA GLU A 93 -5.38 0.70 4.28
C GLU A 93 -5.37 1.18 2.83
N GLY A 94 -6.44 1.00 2.04
CA GLY A 94 -6.45 1.37 0.62
C GLY A 94 -5.42 0.61 -0.22
N SER A 95 -5.20 -0.67 0.10
CA SER A 95 -4.23 -1.57 -0.55
C SER A 95 -4.95 -2.75 -1.22
N VAL A 96 -4.32 -3.32 -2.24
CA VAL A 96 -4.84 -4.53 -2.91
C VAL A 96 -4.25 -5.79 -2.28
N VAL A 97 -4.96 -6.92 -2.40
CA VAL A 97 -4.49 -8.24 -1.96
C VAL A 97 -4.35 -9.15 -3.16
N VAL A 98 -3.20 -9.80 -3.28
CA VAL A 98 -2.92 -10.85 -4.25
C VAL A 98 -2.65 -12.13 -3.47
N PRO A 99 -3.60 -13.09 -3.42
CA PRO A 99 -3.34 -14.41 -2.86
C PRO A 99 -2.44 -15.20 -3.80
N VAL A 100 -1.40 -15.81 -3.26
CA VAL A 100 -0.46 -16.66 -4.01
C VAL A 100 -0.18 -17.94 -3.21
N CYS A 101 0.09 -19.04 -3.88
CA CYS A 101 0.66 -20.21 -3.22
C CYS A 101 2.14 -20.28 -3.56
N ALA A 102 3.00 -19.74 -2.69
CA ALA A 102 4.43 -19.64 -2.97
C ALA A 102 5.12 -21.01 -3.18
N ALA A 103 4.54 -22.10 -2.67
CA ALA A 103 5.02 -23.45 -2.93
C ALA A 103 4.75 -23.88 -4.38
N VAL A 104 3.49 -23.73 -4.84
CA VAL A 104 3.10 -24.00 -6.23
C VAL A 104 3.88 -23.11 -7.21
N GLU A 105 4.05 -21.82 -6.90
CA GLU A 105 4.84 -20.90 -7.74
C GLU A 105 6.32 -21.30 -7.83
N ALA A 106 6.88 -21.86 -6.75
CA ALA A 106 8.26 -22.35 -6.76
C ALA A 106 8.41 -23.60 -7.63
N ASP A 107 7.44 -24.53 -7.56
CA ASP A 107 7.42 -25.72 -8.41
C ASP A 107 7.29 -25.33 -9.88
N ILE A 108 6.35 -24.44 -10.23
CA ILE A 108 6.15 -23.86 -11.58
C ILE A 108 7.43 -23.21 -12.12
N ALA A 109 8.18 -22.52 -11.27
CA ALA A 109 9.41 -21.81 -11.68
C ALA A 109 10.58 -22.73 -12.06
N GLU A 110 10.53 -24.01 -11.66
CA GLU A 110 11.55 -25.01 -12.00
C GLU A 110 11.21 -25.82 -13.26
N LEU A 111 9.97 -25.76 -13.73
CA LEU A 111 9.48 -26.47 -14.91
C LEU A 111 9.85 -25.75 -16.22
N ASP A 112 9.96 -26.53 -17.30
CA ASP A 112 10.04 -25.95 -18.64
C ASP A 112 8.66 -25.44 -19.13
N ASP A 113 8.63 -24.78 -20.30
CA ASP A 113 7.39 -24.17 -20.79
C ASP A 113 6.28 -25.19 -21.07
N GLU A 114 6.61 -26.41 -21.53
CA GLU A 114 5.61 -27.45 -21.81
C GLU A 114 5.10 -28.07 -20.50
N GLU A 115 6.00 -28.41 -19.58
CA GLU A 115 5.66 -28.97 -18.27
C GLU A 115 4.86 -27.98 -17.40
N ARG A 116 5.20 -26.69 -17.48
CA ARG A 116 4.48 -25.63 -16.76
C ARG A 116 3.04 -25.52 -17.23
N ASP A 117 2.81 -25.49 -18.53
CA ASP A 117 1.47 -25.33 -19.10
C ASP A 117 0.58 -26.55 -18.76
N GLU A 118 1.15 -27.75 -18.76
CA GLU A 118 0.47 -28.97 -18.29
C GLU A 118 0.12 -28.89 -16.80
N PHE A 119 1.08 -28.51 -15.95
CA PHE A 119 0.89 -28.40 -14.50
C PHE A 119 -0.16 -27.34 -14.11
N MET A 120 -0.12 -26.17 -14.76
CA MET A 120 -1.13 -25.12 -14.56
C MET A 120 -2.53 -25.58 -14.97
N ALA A 121 -2.65 -26.33 -16.08
CA ALA A 121 -3.92 -26.88 -16.52
C ALA A 121 -4.48 -27.92 -15.53
N GLU A 122 -3.64 -28.73 -14.89
CA GLU A 122 -4.05 -29.67 -13.83
C GLU A 122 -4.60 -28.95 -12.59
N LEU A 123 -4.00 -27.80 -12.23
CA LEU A 123 -4.43 -26.97 -11.11
C LEU A 123 -5.60 -26.03 -11.43
N GLY A 124 -6.02 -25.95 -12.71
CA GLY A 124 -7.07 -25.04 -13.17
C GLY A 124 -6.65 -23.56 -13.17
N LEU A 125 -5.35 -23.29 -13.33
CA LEU A 125 -4.77 -21.95 -13.39
C LEU A 125 -4.54 -21.54 -14.86
N GLU A 126 -4.86 -20.28 -15.20
CA GLU A 126 -4.63 -19.73 -16.55
C GLU A 126 -3.28 -19.01 -16.67
N GLU A 127 -2.75 -18.48 -15.57
CA GLU A 127 -1.46 -17.80 -15.49
C GLU A 127 -0.83 -17.99 -14.11
N PRO A 128 0.52 -17.93 -13.99
CA PRO A 128 1.20 -17.84 -12.69
C PRO A 128 0.80 -16.57 -11.96
N ALA A 129 0.73 -16.61 -10.63
CA ALA A 129 0.22 -15.52 -9.80
C ALA A 129 1.19 -14.36 -9.55
#